data_AF-A0A354A1A5-F1
#
_entry.id   AF-A0A354A1A5-F1
#
_cell.length_a   1.000
_cell.length_b   1.000
_cell.length_c   1.000
_cell.angle_alpha   90.00
_cell.angle_beta   90.00
_cell.angle_gamma   90.00
#
_symmetry.space_group_name_H-M   'P 1'
#
loop_
_entity.id
_entity.type
_entity.pdbx_description
1 polymer ?
#
loop_
_entity_poly.entity_id
_entity_poly.type
_entity_poly.pdbx_seq_one_letter_code
_entity_poly.pdbx_strand_id
1 'polypeptide(L)'
;TAIGTSAGVLSSGLNNATAIGYNASVNASDKVRIGNTAVTVIEGQVAWSYPSDIQIKKDIEGIGYGLEFVSQLRPVQYRLKEGNDRIDFGFIAQDIEMLLGTEYNILSIGEDAELELSLRYTDLIAPMVKAIQEQQEMIDSQQVKIESQQEQLDELKKIVEELKRRI
;
A
#
# COMPACT_ATOMS: atom_id res chain seq x y z
N THR A 1 25.32 -15.32 -3.96
CA THR A 1 24.87 -16.71 -4.17
C THR A 1 24.00 -16.80 -5.41
N ALA A 2 24.18 -17.81 -6.26
CA ALA A 2 23.34 -18.03 -7.43
C ALA A 2 22.91 -19.51 -7.51
N ILE A 3 21.61 -19.77 -7.63
CA ILE A 3 21.05 -21.12 -7.70
C ILE A 3 20.11 -21.21 -8.90
N GLY A 4 20.41 -22.09 -9.86
CA GLY A 4 19.63 -22.28 -11.08
C GLY A 4 20.46 -22.09 -12.36
N THR A 5 19.99 -22.65 -13.47
CA THR A 5 20.66 -22.50 -14.77
C THR A 5 20.68 -21.03 -15.18
N SER A 6 21.86 -20.51 -15.49
CA SER A 6 22.07 -19.09 -15.85
C SER A 6 21.65 -18.08 -14.78
N ALA A 7 21.55 -18.49 -13.51
CA ALA A 7 21.39 -17.56 -12.40
C ALA A 7 22.71 -16.82 -12.14
N GLY A 8 22.66 -15.53 -11.79
CA GLY A 8 23.88 -14.71 -11.66
C GLY A 8 23.78 -13.53 -10.70
N VAL A 9 24.95 -13.12 -10.21
CA VAL A 9 25.19 -11.83 -9.55
C VAL A 9 25.89 -10.95 -10.59
N LEU A 10 25.21 -9.92 -11.09
CA LEU A 10 25.57 -9.21 -12.33
C LEU A 10 26.75 -8.24 -12.21
N SER A 11 27.23 -7.95 -11.00
CA SER A 11 28.37 -7.06 -10.76
C SER A 11 29.34 -7.67 -9.76
N SER A 12 30.64 -7.42 -9.98
CA SER A 12 31.69 -7.81 -9.05
C SER A 12 31.63 -6.94 -7.79
N GLY A 13 31.71 -7.56 -6.62
CA GLY A 13 31.74 -6.85 -5.34
C GLY A 13 30.37 -6.59 -4.70
N LEU A 14 29.28 -7.12 -5.28
CA LEU A 14 27.98 -7.12 -4.59
C LEU A 14 28.02 -8.04 -3.37
N ASN A 15 27.65 -7.51 -2.21
CA ASN A 15 27.61 -8.24 -0.93
C ASN A 15 26.15 -8.55 -0.57
N ASN A 16 25.93 -9.66 0.15
CA ASN A 16 24.59 -10.08 0.55
C ASN A 16 23.59 -10.17 -0.64
N ALA A 17 24.08 -10.63 -1.80
CA ALA A 17 23.31 -10.71 -3.04
C ALA A 17 22.99 -12.18 -3.38
N THR A 18 21.71 -12.51 -3.54
CA THR A 18 21.25 -13.87 -3.85
C THR A 18 20.30 -13.89 -5.04
N ALA A 19 20.53 -14.77 -6.01
CA ALA A 19 19.63 -15.02 -7.14
C ALA A 19 19.21 -16.51 -7.17
N ILE A 20 17.90 -16.78 -7.25
CA ILE A 20 17.33 -18.13 -7.26
C ILE A 20 16.37 -18.27 -8.45
N GLY A 21 16.63 -19.24 -9.34
CA GLY A 21 15.79 -19.58 -10.49
C GLY A 21 16.53 -19.51 -11.83
N TYR A 22 15.92 -20.11 -12.87
CA TYR A 22 16.44 -20.01 -14.25
C TYR A 22 16.55 -18.55 -14.68
N ASN A 23 17.70 -18.12 -15.22
CA ASN A 23 17.98 -16.73 -15.62
C ASN A 23 17.72 -15.67 -14.52
N ALA A 24 17.67 -16.04 -13.24
CA ALA A 24 17.50 -15.07 -12.16
C ALA A 24 18.80 -14.28 -11.97
N SER A 25 18.72 -12.95 -12.01
CA SER A 25 19.89 -12.08 -11.96
C SER A 25 19.74 -10.98 -10.90
N VAL A 26 20.70 -10.87 -9.98
CA VAL A 26 20.72 -9.83 -8.94
C VAL A 26 21.79 -8.78 -9.25
N ASN A 27 21.45 -7.51 -9.04
CA ASN A 27 22.21 -6.34 -9.50
C ASN A 27 22.56 -5.32 -8.39
N ALA A 28 22.17 -5.58 -7.15
CA ALA A 28 22.40 -4.71 -6.00
C ALA A 28 22.92 -5.53 -4.81
N SER A 29 23.59 -4.86 -3.88
CA SER A 29 23.89 -5.47 -2.57
C SER A 29 22.60 -5.60 -1.75
N ASP A 30 22.60 -6.48 -0.74
CA ASP A 30 21.47 -6.65 0.19
C ASP A 30 20.13 -7.02 -0.47
N LYS A 31 20.20 -7.69 -1.63
CA LYS A 31 19.04 -8.07 -2.44
C LYS A 31 18.97 -9.58 -2.65
N VAL A 32 17.78 -10.13 -2.44
CA VAL A 32 17.43 -11.49 -2.86
C VAL A 32 16.44 -11.40 -4.01
N ARG A 33 16.80 -11.93 -5.19
CA ARG A 33 15.89 -12.09 -6.33
C ARG A 33 15.47 -13.55 -6.45
N ILE A 34 14.15 -13.77 -6.43
CA ILE A 34 13.53 -15.08 -6.65
C ILE A 34 12.81 -15.01 -8.00
N GLY A 35 13.34 -15.70 -9.00
CA GLY A 35 12.76 -15.75 -10.34
C GLY A 35 13.19 -14.62 -11.30
N ASN A 36 12.46 -14.53 -12.40
CA ASN A 36 12.61 -13.56 -13.48
C ASN A 36 11.22 -13.13 -14.00
N THR A 37 11.15 -12.33 -15.06
CA THR A 37 9.88 -11.81 -15.62
C THR A 37 8.96 -12.90 -16.18
N ALA A 38 9.48 -14.09 -16.47
CA ALA A 38 8.70 -15.25 -16.94
C ALA A 38 8.11 -16.10 -15.79
N VAL A 39 8.44 -15.82 -14.53
CA VAL A 39 7.84 -16.53 -13.38
C VAL A 39 6.40 -16.08 -13.20
N THR A 40 5.45 -17.00 -13.34
CA THR A 40 4.01 -16.70 -13.24
C THR A 40 3.43 -16.95 -11.86
N VAL A 41 4.11 -17.73 -11.02
CA VAL A 41 3.62 -18.16 -9.70
C VAL A 41 4.82 -18.36 -8.76
N ILE A 42 4.71 -17.84 -7.54
CA ILE A 42 5.57 -18.17 -6.40
C ILE A 42 4.64 -18.68 -5.30
N GLU A 43 4.70 -19.97 -5.02
CA GLU A 43 3.79 -20.65 -4.09
C GLU A 43 4.52 -21.14 -2.83
N GLY A 44 3.84 -21.01 -1.70
CA GLY A 44 4.25 -21.57 -0.41
C GLY A 44 3.01 -21.80 0.45
N GLN A 45 3.02 -22.86 1.27
CA GLN A 45 1.89 -23.17 2.15
C GLN A 45 1.75 -22.15 3.30
N VAL A 46 2.85 -21.52 3.70
CA VAL A 46 2.91 -20.54 4.79
C VAL A 46 3.20 -19.16 4.19
N ALA A 47 2.48 -18.15 4.65
CA ALA A 47 2.67 -16.76 4.23
C ALA A 47 4.07 -16.24 4.62
N TRP A 48 4.56 -15.26 3.85
CA TRP A 48 5.82 -14.59 4.16
C TRP A 48 5.72 -13.84 5.49
N SER A 49 6.57 -14.17 6.46
CA SER A 49 6.66 -13.48 7.74
C SER A 49 7.93 -12.66 7.80
N TYR A 50 7.84 -11.51 8.47
CA TYR A 50 8.99 -10.67 8.80
C TYR A 50 8.94 -10.35 10.30
N PRO A 51 10.09 -10.30 11.01
CA PRO A 51 10.13 -9.91 12.41
C PRO A 51 9.49 -8.53 12.62
N SER A 52 8.63 -8.41 13.63
CA SER A 52 7.87 -7.17 13.89
C SER A 52 7.72 -6.85 15.39
N ASP A 53 8.53 -7.49 16.23
CA ASP A 53 8.52 -7.31 17.69
C ASP A 53 8.84 -5.86 18.08
N ILE A 54 8.27 -5.38 19.19
CA ILE A 54 8.58 -4.05 19.73
C ILE A 54 10.05 -3.93 20.13
N GLN A 55 10.69 -5.02 20.56
CA GLN A 55 12.09 -5.05 20.99
C GLN A 55 13.10 -4.82 19.85
N ILE A 56 12.67 -5.03 18.61
CA ILE A 56 13.50 -4.81 17.42
C ILE A 56 13.16 -3.49 16.70
N LYS A 57 12.23 -2.71 17.24
CA LYS A 57 11.79 -1.41 16.70
C LYS A 57 12.29 -0.30 17.62
N LYS A 58 12.52 0.87 17.04
CA LYS A 58 12.87 2.12 17.73
C LYS A 58 12.07 3.26 17.13
N ASP A 59 12.01 4.39 17.84
CA ASP A 59 11.39 5.62 17.34
C ASP A 59 9.94 5.39 16.87
N ILE A 60 9.15 4.68 17.70
CA ILE A 60 7.78 4.25 17.34
C ILE A 60 6.79 5.40 17.55
N GLU A 61 6.23 5.88 16.44
CA GLU A 61 5.24 6.95 16.41
C GLU A 61 4.00 6.53 15.60
N GLY A 62 2.89 7.25 15.81
CA GLY A 62 1.71 7.08 14.96
C GLY A 62 1.98 7.56 13.54
N ILE A 63 1.42 6.89 12.53
CA ILE A 63 1.62 7.29 11.14
C ILE A 63 0.81 8.56 10.81
N GLY A 64 1.43 9.47 10.06
CA GLY A 64 0.78 10.66 9.51
C GLY A 64 -0.01 10.42 8.22
N TYR A 65 0.03 9.20 7.68
CA TYR A 65 -0.65 8.83 6.44
C TYR A 65 -1.91 8.01 6.74
N GLY A 66 -3.05 8.57 6.39
CA GLY A 66 -4.37 7.97 6.57
C GLY A 66 -5.25 8.20 5.34
N LEU A 67 -6.46 8.69 5.56
CA LEU A 67 -7.48 8.84 4.54
C LEU A 67 -7.07 9.80 3.44
N GLU A 68 -6.42 10.92 3.77
CA GLU A 68 -5.94 11.89 2.77
C GLU A 68 -4.96 11.26 1.78
N PHE A 69 -4.01 10.46 2.28
CA PHE A 69 -3.05 9.74 1.46
C PHE A 69 -3.72 8.67 0.61
N VAL A 70 -4.55 7.82 1.22
CA VAL A 70 -5.24 6.73 0.52
C VAL A 70 -6.18 7.27 -0.57
N SER A 71 -6.81 8.42 -0.35
CA SER A 71 -7.70 9.06 -1.32
C SER A 71 -6.98 9.63 -2.55
N GLN A 72 -5.67 9.88 -2.45
CA GLN A 72 -4.83 10.34 -3.56
C GLN A 72 -4.23 9.19 -4.36
N LEU A 73 -4.27 7.96 -3.85
CA LEU A 73 -3.79 6.79 -4.58
C LEU A 73 -4.64 6.61 -5.84
N ARG A 74 -3.97 6.28 -6.95
CA ARG A 74 -4.60 5.97 -8.24
C ARG A 74 -4.51 4.47 -8.52
N PRO A 75 -5.54 3.67 -8.20
CA PRO A 75 -5.60 2.28 -8.62
C PRO A 75 -5.63 2.20 -10.15
N VAL A 76 -4.84 1.29 -10.72
CA VAL A 76 -4.78 1.04 -12.16
C VAL A 76 -4.97 -0.44 -12.45
N GLN A 77 -5.45 -0.72 -13.66
CA GLN A 77 -5.35 -2.04 -14.28
C GLN A 77 -4.27 -2.00 -15.35
N TYR A 78 -3.46 -3.04 -15.46
CA TYR A 78 -2.36 -3.10 -16.42
C TYR A 78 -2.11 -4.52 -16.89
N ARG A 79 -1.25 -4.65 -17.90
CA ARG A 79 -0.60 -5.91 -18.27
C ARG A 79 0.90 -5.69 -18.23
N LEU A 80 1.64 -6.69 -17.79
CA LEU A 80 3.09 -6.66 -17.91
C LEU A 80 3.50 -6.67 -19.39
N LYS A 81 4.53 -5.89 -19.76
CA LYS A 81 5.13 -5.93 -21.10
C LYS A 81 5.67 -7.32 -21.42
N GLU A 82 6.22 -7.98 -20.40
CA GLU A 82 6.68 -9.36 -20.43
C GLU A 82 5.92 -10.13 -19.35
N GLY A 83 5.03 -11.03 -19.75
CA GLY A 83 4.18 -11.79 -18.83
C GLY A 83 3.22 -12.71 -19.59
N ASN A 84 2.19 -13.19 -18.91
CA ASN A 84 1.18 -14.08 -19.49
C ASN A 84 -0.02 -13.36 -20.14
N ASP A 85 0.12 -12.05 -20.42
CA ASP A 85 -0.90 -11.16 -21.02
C ASP A 85 -2.23 -11.05 -20.22
N ARG A 86 -2.23 -11.47 -18.95
CA ARG A 86 -3.37 -11.30 -18.05
C ARG A 86 -3.42 -9.87 -17.51
N ILE A 87 -4.62 -9.46 -17.12
CA ILE A 87 -4.86 -8.15 -16.51
C ILE A 87 -4.57 -8.26 -15.01
N ASP A 88 -3.72 -7.37 -14.52
CA ASP A 88 -3.38 -7.18 -13.12
C ASP A 88 -3.97 -5.86 -12.60
N PHE A 89 -4.12 -5.76 -11.28
CA PHE A 89 -4.48 -4.54 -10.58
C PHE A 89 -3.33 -4.09 -9.69
N GLY A 90 -3.13 -2.78 -9.57
CA GLY A 90 -2.09 -2.25 -8.72
C GLY A 90 -1.95 -0.74 -8.78
N PHE A 91 -0.73 -0.26 -8.53
CA PHE A 91 -0.37 1.16 -8.54
C PHE A 91 0.86 1.39 -9.41
N ILE A 92 0.99 2.61 -9.92
CA ILE A 92 2.20 3.06 -10.60
C ILE A 92 3.19 3.55 -9.53
N ALA A 93 4.41 3.00 -9.51
CA ALA A 93 5.40 3.31 -8.48
C ALA A 93 5.79 4.80 -8.46
N GLN A 94 5.85 5.44 -9.63
CA GLN A 94 6.12 6.88 -9.76
C GLN A 94 5.00 7.76 -9.17
N ASP A 95 3.74 7.31 -9.25
CA ASP A 95 2.63 8.03 -8.59
C ASP A 95 2.80 7.99 -7.06
N ILE A 96 3.26 6.85 -6.52
CA ILE A 96 3.56 6.70 -5.10
C ILE A 96 4.76 7.57 -4.71
N GLU A 97 5.82 7.60 -5.51
CA GLU A 97 6.99 8.45 -5.28
C GLU A 97 6.62 9.94 -5.18
N MET A 98 5.75 10.44 -6.07
CA MET A 98 5.28 11.83 -6.03
C MET A 98 4.50 12.16 -4.76
N LEU A 99 3.79 11.18 -4.18
CA LEU A 99 2.95 11.37 -2.99
C LEU A 99 3.72 11.19 -1.68
N LEU A 100 4.67 10.25 -1.64
CA LEU A 100 5.31 9.76 -0.42
C LEU A 100 6.82 10.08 -0.35
N GLY A 101 7.43 10.44 -1.48
CA GLY A 101 8.88 10.57 -1.60
C GLY A 101 9.60 9.23 -1.48
N THR A 102 10.89 9.30 -1.16
CA THR A 102 11.80 8.15 -1.11
C THR A 102 12.25 7.78 0.30
N GLU A 103 11.68 8.41 1.33
CA GLU A 103 12.04 8.17 2.75
C GLU A 103 11.50 6.83 3.26
N TYR A 104 10.36 6.37 2.72
CA TYR A 104 9.66 5.20 3.20
C TYR A 104 9.92 3.97 2.33
N ASN A 105 10.08 2.82 2.98
CA ASN A 105 10.35 1.54 2.31
C ASN A 105 9.23 1.04 1.37
N ILE A 106 8.01 1.63 1.41
CA ILE A 106 6.91 1.29 0.50
C ILE A 106 7.37 1.32 -0.96
N LEU A 107 8.25 2.27 -1.29
CA LEU A 107 8.93 2.37 -2.58
C LEU A 107 10.37 1.89 -2.43
N SER A 108 10.82 1.04 -3.35
CA SER A 108 12.23 0.66 -3.45
C SER A 108 12.75 1.00 -4.84
N ILE A 109 13.87 1.70 -4.89
CA ILE A 109 14.54 2.13 -6.12
C ILE A 109 15.64 1.12 -6.45
N GLY A 110 15.59 0.55 -7.65
CA GLY A 110 16.67 -0.31 -8.16
C GLY A 110 17.98 0.46 -8.27
N GLU A 111 19.11 -0.22 -8.04
CA GLU A 111 20.45 0.35 -8.21
C GLU A 111 20.98 0.19 -9.65
N ASP A 112 20.16 -0.31 -10.59
CA ASP A 112 20.56 -0.48 -11.99
C ASP A 112 20.48 0.82 -12.79
N ALA A 113 21.05 0.79 -14.00
CA ALA A 113 21.01 1.92 -14.93
C ALA A 113 19.58 2.37 -15.29
N GLU A 114 18.60 1.47 -15.14
CA GLU A 114 17.18 1.73 -15.41
C GLU A 114 16.41 2.23 -14.17
N LEU A 115 17.02 2.20 -12.98
CA LEU A 115 16.45 2.63 -11.69
C LEU A 115 15.03 2.07 -11.47
N GLU A 116 14.85 0.77 -11.71
CA GLU A 116 13.52 0.16 -11.68
C GLU A 116 12.86 0.33 -10.29
N LEU A 117 11.70 0.99 -10.26
CA LEU A 117 10.93 1.18 -9.04
C LEU A 117 10.09 -0.06 -8.73
N SER A 118 10.05 -0.44 -7.46
CA SER A 118 9.22 -1.54 -6.96
C SER A 118 8.43 -1.13 -5.73
N LEU A 119 7.27 -1.79 -5.52
CA LEU A 119 6.34 -1.48 -4.44
C LEU A 119 6.19 -2.63 -3.45
N ARG A 120 6.22 -2.31 -2.16
CA ARG A 120 5.88 -3.23 -1.07
C ARG A 120 4.40 -3.07 -0.70
N TYR A 121 3.53 -3.77 -1.44
CA TYR A 121 2.07 -3.67 -1.27
C TYR A 121 1.58 -3.92 0.16
N THR A 122 2.24 -4.80 0.92
CA THR A 122 1.89 -5.09 2.33
C THR A 122 2.03 -3.86 3.23
N ASP A 123 2.93 -2.93 2.88
CA ASP A 123 3.23 -1.78 3.71
C ASP A 123 2.13 -0.69 3.57
N LEU A 124 1.28 -0.78 2.54
CA LEU A 124 0.08 0.07 2.38
C LEU A 124 -1.05 -0.30 3.37
N ILE A 125 -0.98 -1.46 4.03
CA ILE A 125 -2.03 -1.91 4.97
C ILE A 125 -2.17 -0.95 6.15
N ALA A 126 -1.06 -0.46 6.71
CA ALA A 126 -1.12 0.43 7.87
C ALA A 126 -1.80 1.78 7.54
N PRO A 127 -1.44 2.50 6.46
CA PRO A 127 -2.19 3.67 5.99
C PRO A 127 -3.66 3.38 5.69
N MET A 128 -3.99 2.22 5.10
CA MET A 128 -5.40 1.83 4.87
C MET A 128 -6.18 1.64 6.17
N VAL A 129 -5.58 1.01 7.18
CA VAL A 129 -6.23 0.88 8.51
C VAL A 129 -6.45 2.26 9.13
N LYS A 130 -5.46 3.16 9.06
CA LYS A 130 -5.60 4.53 9.57
C LYS A 130 -6.69 5.30 8.83
N ALA A 131 -6.77 5.15 7.51
CA ALA A 131 -7.84 5.74 6.70
C ALA A 131 -9.23 5.24 7.11
N ILE A 132 -9.38 3.95 7.39
CA ILE A 132 -10.65 3.36 7.87
C ILE A 132 -11.02 3.92 9.25
N GLN A 133 -10.05 4.09 10.15
CA GLN A 133 -10.28 4.68 11.48
C GLN A 133 -10.75 6.13 11.36
N GLU A 134 -10.07 6.96 10.56
CA GLU A 134 -10.47 8.35 10.31
C GLU A 134 -11.84 8.44 9.63
N GLN A 135 -12.13 7.52 8.72
CA GLN A 135 -13.45 7.42 8.10
C GLN A 135 -14.53 7.05 9.12
N GLN A 136 -14.25 6.17 10.08
CA GLN A 136 -15.20 5.81 11.14
C GLN A 136 -15.49 7.02 12.05
N GLU A 137 -14.48 7.80 12.42
CA GLU A 137 -14.67 9.02 13.22
C GLU A 137 -15.58 10.04 12.51
N MET A 138 -15.45 10.17 11.19
CA MET A 138 -16.35 11.03 10.40
C MET A 138 -17.78 10.50 10.36
N ILE A 139 -17.97 9.19 10.22
CA ILE A 139 -19.29 8.55 10.23
C ILE A 139 -19.99 8.80 11.57
N ASP A 140 -19.27 8.59 12.68
CA ASP A 140 -19.81 8.80 14.03
C ASP A 140 -20.19 10.28 14.24
N SER A 141 -19.35 11.21 13.78
CA SER A 141 -19.65 12.64 13.83
C SER A 141 -20.88 13.02 13.00
N GLN A 142 -21.05 12.42 11.81
CA GLN A 142 -22.21 12.65 10.96
C GLN A 142 -23.48 12.09 11.60
N GLN A 143 -23.43 10.93 12.25
CA GLN A 143 -24.56 10.32 12.93
C GLN A 143 -25.11 11.21 14.05
N VAL A 144 -24.22 11.78 14.88
CA VAL A 144 -24.61 12.74 15.94
C VAL A 144 -25.29 13.98 15.35
N LYS A 145 -24.78 14.49 14.22
CA LYS A 145 -25.40 15.64 13.54
C LYS A 145 -26.79 15.30 13.00
N ILE A 146 -26.97 14.12 12.43
CA ILE A 146 -28.27 13.64 11.92
C ILE A 146 -29.29 13.56 13.06
N GLU A 147 -28.90 13.00 14.21
CA GLU A 147 -29.77 12.90 15.39
C GLU A 147 -30.19 14.28 15.89
N SER A 148 -29.25 15.21 16.04
CA SER A 148 -29.53 16.58 16.45
C SER A 148 -30.45 17.31 15.46
N GLN A 149 -30.23 17.14 14.16
CA GLN A 149 -31.10 17.72 13.12
C GLN A 149 -32.50 17.11 13.15
N GLN A 150 -32.63 15.81 13.43
CA GLN A 150 -33.92 15.14 13.54
C GLN A 150 -34.73 15.69 14.72
N GLU A 151 -34.08 15.92 15.87
CA GLU A 151 -34.72 16.55 17.04
C GLU A 151 -35.24 17.96 16.72
N GLN A 152 -34.41 18.79 16.07
CA GLN A 152 -34.78 20.16 15.67
C GLN A 152 -35.96 20.15 14.68
N LEU A 153 -35.98 19.22 13.72
CA LEU A 153 -37.08 19.08 12.77
C LEU A 153 -38.39 18.72 13.47
N ASP A 154 -38.34 17.84 14.47
CA ASP A 154 -39.53 17.42 15.19
C ASP A 154 -40.05 18.51 16.14
N GLU A 155 -39.18 19.33 16.71
CA GLU A 155 -39.57 20.55 17.43
C GLU A 155 -40.23 21.56 16.50
N LEU A 156 -39.63 21.84 15.34
CA LEU A 156 -40.18 22.80 14.37
C LEU A 156 -41.54 22.35 13.84
N LYS A 157 -41.74 21.06 13.57
CA LYS A 157 -43.04 20.51 13.18
C LYS A 157 -44.12 20.77 14.25
N LYS A 158 -43.79 20.60 15.53
CA LYS A 158 -44.73 20.90 16.63
C LYS A 158 -45.12 22.38 16.63
N ILE A 159 -44.14 23.28 16.50
CA ILE A 159 -44.39 24.72 16.44
C ILE A 159 -45.29 25.07 15.26
N VAL A 160 -45.03 24.52 14.07
CA VAL A 160 -45.86 24.74 12.87
C VAL A 160 -47.30 24.26 13.08
N GLU A 161 -47.50 23.09 13.68
CA GLU A 161 -48.85 22.58 13.96
C GLU A 161 -49.58 23.43 15.02
N GLU A 162 -48.88 23.93 16.03
CA GLU A 162 -49.46 24.89 16.99
C GLU A 162 -49.87 26.21 16.33
N LEU A 163 -49.05 26.73 15.42
CA LEU A 163 -49.37 27.97 14.68
C LEU A 163 -50.56 27.77 13.75
N LYS A 164 -50.65 26.65 13.05
CA LYS A 164 -51.80 26.33 12.19
C LYS A 164 -53.11 26.26 12.98
N ARG A 165 -53.08 25.78 14.23
CA ARG A 165 -54.27 25.74 15.10
C ARG A 165 -54.74 27.12 15.57
N ARG A 166 -53.91 28.16 15.45
CA ARG A 166 -54.22 29.53 15.87
C ARG A 166 -54.81 30.40 14.75
N ILE A 167 -54.90 29.88 13.53
CA ILE A 167 -55.49 30.51 12.34
C ILE A 167 -56.85 29.86 12.09
#